data_AF-A0A3M6CMG9-F1
#
_entry.id   AF-A0A3M6CMG9-F1
#
_cell.length_a   1.000
_cell.length_b   1.000
_cell.length_c   1.000
_cell.angle_alpha   90.00
_cell.angle_beta   90.00
_cell.angle_gamma   90.00
#
_symmetry.space_group_name_H-M   'P 1'
#
loop_
_entity.id
_entity.type
_entity.pdbx_description
1 polymer ?
#
loop_
_entity_poly.entity_id
_entity_poly.type
_entity_poly.pdbx_seq_one_letter_code
_entity_poly.pdbx_strand_id
1 'polypeptide(L)'
;MSVPDEPPQDPLTAYLLNTFRNVCRGRRYISGMGGVFPMPLSAREITDWLDAHPSPIPRDEIDAVLFELDRLFMDQGDDDDDEAA
;
A
#
# COMPACT_ATOMS: atom_id res chain seq x y z
N MET A 1 -31.48 -4.22 8.06
CA MET A 1 -30.24 -4.16 8.87
C MET A 1 -29.77 -2.72 8.81
N SER A 2 -29.83 -1.99 9.93
CA SER A 2 -29.26 -0.64 10.01
C SER A 2 -27.76 -0.78 9.84
N VAL A 3 -27.22 -0.22 8.76
CA VAL A 3 -25.77 -0.15 8.57
C VAL A 3 -25.22 0.61 9.78
N PRO A 4 -24.29 0.01 10.56
CA PRO A 4 -23.71 0.70 11.70
C PRO A 4 -23.02 1.98 11.21
N ASP A 5 -23.11 3.05 12.00
CA ASP A 5 -22.42 4.30 11.69
C ASP A 5 -20.93 4.03 11.51
N GLU A 6 -20.41 4.52 10.38
CA GLU A 6 -18.99 4.38 10.06
C GLU A 6 -18.17 5.00 11.19
N PRO A 7 -17.22 4.25 11.78
CA PRO A 7 -16.42 4.79 12.87
C PRO A 7 -15.74 6.07 12.39
N PRO A 8 -15.64 7.10 13.26
CA PRO A 8 -15.02 8.37 12.89
C PRO A 8 -13.61 8.09 12.36
N GLN A 9 -13.46 8.23 11.04
CA GLN A 9 -12.20 7.95 10.38
C GLN A 9 -11.28 9.13 10.66
N ASP A 10 -10.23 8.86 11.42
CA ASP A 10 -9.17 9.84 11.64
C ASP A 10 -8.64 10.31 10.27
N PRO A 11 -8.67 11.63 9.98
CA PRO A 11 -8.25 12.17 8.68
C PRO A 11 -6.83 11.76 8.29
N LEU A 12 -5.96 11.57 9.29
CA LEU A 12 -4.58 11.11 9.09
C LEU A 12 -4.54 9.67 8.57
N THR A 13 -5.28 8.79 9.24
CA THR A 13 -5.44 7.39 8.85
C THR A 13 -6.03 7.26 7.45
N ALA A 14 -7.09 8.03 7.15
CA ALA A 14 -7.71 8.05 5.82
C ALA A 14 -6.72 8.52 4.73
N TYR A 15 -5.89 9.53 5.05
CA TYR A 15 -4.84 10.00 4.15
C TYR A 15 -3.78 8.93 3.88
N LEU A 16 -3.28 8.23 4.90
CA LEU A 16 -2.27 7.19 4.76
C LEU A 16 -2.78 6.02 3.90
N LEU A 17 -4.01 5.56 4.16
CA LEU A 17 -4.63 4.48 3.39
C LEU A 17 -4.87 4.88 1.93
N ASN A 18 -5.34 6.10 1.66
CA ASN A 18 -5.48 6.58 0.28
C ASN A 18 -4.12 6.72 -0.41
N THR A 19 -3.10 7.21 0.30
CA THR A 19 -1.74 7.30 -0.21
C THR A 19 -1.23 5.92 -0.62
N PHE A 20 -1.34 4.93 0.26
CA PHE A 20 -0.96 3.55 -0.04
C PHE A 20 -1.69 3.00 -1.26
N ARG A 21 -3.02 3.15 -1.30
CA ARG A 21 -3.84 2.70 -2.42
C ARG A 21 -3.39 3.29 -3.75
N ASN A 22 -3.04 4.58 -3.76
CA ASN A 22 -2.62 5.24 -4.99
C ASN A 22 -1.20 4.86 -5.41
N VAL A 23 -0.26 4.76 -4.47
CA VAL A 23 1.11 4.31 -4.77
C VAL A 23 1.12 2.86 -5.26
N CYS A 24 0.28 1.99 -4.70
CA CYS A 24 0.11 0.61 -5.17
C CYS A 24 -0.38 0.49 -6.62
N ARG A 25 -1.04 1.52 -7.20
CA ARG A 25 -1.39 1.53 -8.63
C ARG A 25 -0.17 1.72 -9.53
N GLY A 26 0.87 2.38 -9.02
CA GLY A 26 2.16 2.54 -9.69
C GLY A 26 3.11 1.36 -9.45
N ARG A 27 2.70 0.36 -8.65
CA ARG A 27 3.53 -0.79 -8.32
C ARG A 27 3.97 -1.50 -9.60
N ARG A 28 5.26 -1.76 -9.66
CA ARG A 28 5.85 -2.52 -10.76
C ARG A 28 5.62 -4.01 -10.54
N TYR A 29 5.33 -4.70 -11.64
CA TYR A 29 5.15 -6.15 -11.67
C TYR A 29 6.21 -6.76 -12.56
N ILE A 30 6.77 -7.90 -12.14
CA ILE A 30 7.65 -8.71 -12.98
C ILE A 30 6.84 -9.86 -13.53
N SER A 31 6.79 -9.96 -14.85
CA SER A 31 6.25 -11.12 -15.56
C SER A 31 7.38 -12.10 -15.87
N GLY A 32 7.29 -13.32 -15.38
CA GLY A 32 8.27 -14.39 -15.61
C GLY A 32 7.62 -15.70 -16.06
N MET A 33 8.43 -16.74 -16.22
CA MET A 33 7.97 -18.08 -16.63
C MET A 33 6.96 -18.72 -15.64
N GLY A 34 6.89 -18.22 -14.39
CA GLY A 34 5.99 -18.70 -13.34
C GLY A 34 4.77 -17.82 -13.05
N GLY A 35 4.57 -16.70 -13.77
CA GLY A 35 3.45 -15.79 -13.51
C GLY A 35 3.83 -14.31 -13.46
N VAL A 36 2.91 -13.49 -12.95
CA VAL A 36 3.08 -12.04 -12.75
C VAL A 36 3.17 -11.78 -11.25
N PHE A 37 4.34 -11.36 -10.77
CA PHE A 37 4.59 -11.14 -9.34
C PHE A 37 4.71 -9.64 -9.03
N PRO A 38 4.04 -9.16 -7.97
CA PRO A 38 4.21 -7.79 -7.50
C PRO A 38 5.64 -7.59 -6.97
N MET A 39 6.28 -6.47 -7.31
CA MET A 39 7.52 -6.09 -6.65
C MET A 39 7.26 -5.30 -5.37
N PRO A 40 8.18 -5.36 -4.38
CA PRO A 40 8.14 -4.48 -3.21
C PRO A 40 8.08 -3.02 -3.60
N LEU A 41 7.34 -2.24 -2.82
CA LEU A 41 7.18 -0.82 -3.03
C LEU A 41 8.54 -0.13 -2.84
N SER A 42 8.88 0.78 -3.75
CA SER A 42 10.13 1.53 -3.69
C SER A 42 9.91 2.93 -3.15
N ALA A 43 10.91 3.45 -2.41
CA ALA A 43 10.90 4.83 -1.92
C ALA A 43 10.69 5.86 -3.04
N ARG A 44 11.08 5.52 -4.28
CA ARG A 44 10.87 6.35 -5.46
C ARG A 44 9.39 6.51 -5.82
N GLU A 45 8.61 5.43 -5.82
CA GLU A 45 7.17 5.48 -6.12
C GLU A 45 6.43 6.34 -5.07
N ILE A 46 6.88 6.30 -3.82
CA ILE A 46 6.38 7.17 -2.74
C ILE A 46 6.77 8.63 -2.99
N THR A 47 8.04 8.90 -3.35
CA THR A 47 8.51 10.25 -3.67
C THR A 47 7.75 10.86 -4.84
N ASP A 48 7.62 10.13 -5.95
CA ASP A 48 6.92 10.59 -7.15
C ASP A 48 5.46 10.95 -6.84
N TRP A 49 4.82 10.22 -5.92
CA TRP A 49 3.46 10.52 -5.45
C TRP A 49 3.40 11.77 -4.57
N LEU A 50 4.31 11.89 -3.60
CA LEU A 50 4.35 13.00 -2.64
C LEU A 50 4.77 14.33 -3.30
N ASP A 51 5.60 14.29 -4.34
CA ASP A 51 5.95 15.46 -5.14
C ASP A 51 4.72 16.04 -5.86
N ALA A 52 3.78 15.17 -6.30
CA ALA A 52 2.53 15.58 -6.90
C ALA A 52 1.43 15.94 -5.86
N HIS A 53 1.51 15.38 -4.66
CA HIS A 53 0.52 15.55 -3.59
C HIS A 53 1.21 15.83 -2.24
N PRO A 54 1.42 17.11 -1.89
CA PRO A 54 2.10 17.49 -0.66
C PRO A 54 1.44 16.87 0.58
N SER A 55 2.26 16.27 1.45
CA SER A 55 1.76 15.61 2.66
C SER A 55 1.54 16.59 3.81
N PRO A 56 0.49 16.38 4.64
CA PRO A 56 0.36 17.04 5.93
C PRO A 56 1.28 16.47 7.04
N ILE A 57 2.03 15.39 6.78
CA ILE A 57 2.81 14.63 7.77
C ILE A 57 4.29 14.56 7.35
N PRO A 58 5.25 14.42 8.29
CA PRO A 58 6.64 14.13 7.96
C PRO A 58 6.82 12.90 7.05
N ARG A 59 7.80 12.99 6.15
CA ARG A 59 8.06 11.96 5.12
C ARG A 59 8.44 10.60 5.72
N ASP A 60 9.21 10.62 6.79
CA ASP A 60 9.68 9.44 7.52
C ASP A 60 8.53 8.64 8.14
N GLU A 61 7.50 9.31 8.67
CA GLU A 61 6.30 8.66 9.18
C GLU A 61 5.50 7.98 8.04
N ILE A 62 5.39 8.65 6.89
CA ILE A 62 4.71 8.11 5.72
C ILE A 62 5.44 6.87 5.19
N ASP A 63 6.76 6.95 5.05
CA ASP A 63 7.58 5.83 4.57
C ASP A 63 7.45 4.63 5.51
N ALA A 64 7.53 4.84 6.83
CA ALA A 64 7.37 3.77 7.81
C ALA A 64 6.02 3.04 7.69
N VAL A 65 4.93 3.79 7.55
CA VAL A 65 3.58 3.21 7.40
C VAL A 65 3.43 2.50 6.05
N LEU A 66 3.87 3.12 4.95
CA LEU A 66 3.72 2.54 3.62
C LEU A 66 4.54 1.27 3.44
N PHE A 67 5.75 1.20 3.98
CA PHE A 67 6.56 -0.02 3.92
C PHE A 67 5.98 -1.15 4.77
N GLU A 68 5.39 -0.85 5.93
CA GLU A 68 4.76 -1.89 6.74
C GLU A 68 3.46 -2.40 6.09
N LEU A 69 2.65 -1.51 5.50
CA LEU A 69 1.48 -1.90 4.71
C LEU A 69 1.88 -2.72 3.47
N ASP A 70 2.99 -2.36 2.83
CA ASP A 70 3.54 -3.13 1.71
C ASP A 70 3.94 -4.54 2.15
N ARG A 71 4.63 -4.65 3.28
CA ARG A 71 5.02 -5.94 3.86
C ARG A 71 3.79 -6.81 4.12
N LEU A 72 2.76 -6.27 4.77
CA LEU A 72 1.51 -7.01 5.05
C LEU A 72 0.80 -7.47 3.77
N PHE A 73 0.84 -6.66 2.71
CA PHE A 73 0.28 -7.02 1.42
C PHE A 73 1.06 -8.16 0.75
N MET A 74 2.40 -8.12 0.82
CA MET A 74 3.24 -9.18 0.27
C MET A 74 3.07 -10.50 1.04
N ASP A 75 2.94 -10.43 2.37
CA ASP A 75 2.71 -11.60 3.25
C ASP A 75 1.38 -12.30 2.93
N GLN A 76 0.31 -11.55 2.66
CA GLN A 76 -0.97 -12.12 2.21
C GLN A 76 -0.88 -12.81 0.84
N GLY A 77 0.00 -12.34 -0.04
CA GLY A 77 0.19 -12.95 -1.36
C GLY A 77 0.89 -14.31 -1.30
N ASP A 78 1.77 -14.51 -0.31
CA ASP A 78 2.47 -15.78 -0.10
C ASP A 78 1.53 -16.86 0.50
N ASP A 79 0.60 -16.47 1.38
CA ASP A 79 -0.37 -17.41 1.99
C ASP A 79 -1.34 -18.02 0.95
N ASP A 80 -1.75 -17.26 -0.07
CA ASP A 80 -2.64 -17.75 -1.15
C ASP A 80 -1.94 -18.78 -2.07
N ASP A 81 -0.61 -18.74 -2.19
CA ASP A 81 0.18 -19.70 -2.97
C ASP A 81 0.43 -21.03 -2.21
N ASP A 82 0.45 -21.01 -0.87
CA ASP A 82 0.64 -22.20 -0.03
C ASP A 82 -0.64 -23.05 0.15
N GLU A 83 -1.85 -22.48 0.04
CA GLU A 83 -3.12 -23.24 0.13
C GLU A 83 -3.46 -23.98 -1.19
N ALA A 84 -2.74 -23.72 -2.28
CA ALA A 84 -2.93 -24.34 -3.59
C ALA A 84 -2.00 -25.55 -3.88
N ALA A 85 -1.16 -25.97 -2.93
CA ALA A 85 -0.18 -27.06 -3.07
C ALA A 85 -0.59 -28.41 -2.46
#